data_AF-A0A4Y3WR54-F1
#
_entry.id   AF-A0A4Y3WR54-F1
#
_cell.length_a   1.000
_cell.length_b   1.000
_cell.length_c   1.000
_cell.angle_alpha   90.00
_cell.angle_beta   90.00
_cell.angle_gamma   90.00
#
_symmetry.space_group_name_H-M   'P 1'
#
loop_
_entity.id
_entity.type
_entity.pdbx_description
1 polymer ?
#
loop_
_entity_poly.entity_id
_entity_poly.type
_entity_poly.pdbx_seq_one_letter_code
_entity_poly.pdbx_strand_id
1 'polypeptide(L)'
;MRDHAGGVGGRIERPRFVAAEDRPGAAGPFLVLGTAGDDVVTGSGAGDCLVGGGGFDVLDGAGGDDVLVGGDGADRLIGGPGDDRLFGGAGVDELTGGPGADVLDGGVDGGTCDADPADTVTACTVPAPAPLPGPAPVPAPLPEPPPAPAAPAPAPEPAPAAPEEPQPAEPAPAPEVAPPPGEAPAEPPPAEPEGDPSDGTGDGVVAPS
;
A
#
# COMPACT_ATOMS: atom_id res chain seq x y z
N MET A 1 2.60 -56.94 1.82
CA MET A 1 2.32 -56.15 0.60
C MET A 1 2.13 -54.71 1.03
N ARG A 2 2.79 -53.77 0.34
CA ARG A 2 2.94 -52.37 0.72
C ARG A 2 1.61 -51.63 0.69
N ASP A 3 1.37 -50.86 1.74
CA ASP A 3 0.27 -49.93 1.90
C ASP A 3 0.32 -48.88 0.78
N HIS A 4 -0.80 -48.73 0.07
CA HIS A 4 -0.97 -47.65 -0.90
C HIS A 4 -1.18 -46.35 -0.14
N ALA A 5 -0.12 -45.55 -0.11
CA ALA A 5 -0.11 -44.17 0.39
C ALA A 5 -1.24 -43.35 -0.26
N GLY A 6 -1.88 -42.54 0.59
CA GLY A 6 -3.00 -41.69 0.22
C GLY A 6 -2.63 -40.71 -0.89
N GLY A 7 -3.54 -40.61 -1.86
CA GLY A 7 -3.57 -39.49 -2.79
C GLY A 7 -3.90 -38.22 -2.02
N VAL A 8 -2.89 -37.41 -1.75
CA VAL A 8 -3.08 -35.98 -1.49
C VAL A 8 -3.51 -35.35 -2.80
N GLY A 9 -4.83 -35.26 -3.00
CA GLY A 9 -5.40 -34.34 -3.97
C GLY A 9 -4.91 -32.94 -3.62
N GLY A 10 -4.22 -32.31 -4.57
CA GLY A 10 -3.75 -30.94 -4.47
C GLY A 10 -4.90 -30.03 -4.05
N ARG A 11 -4.93 -29.70 -2.77
CA ARG A 11 -5.67 -28.54 -2.30
C ARG A 11 -4.94 -27.36 -2.91
N ILE A 12 -5.68 -26.49 -3.58
CA ILE A 12 -5.23 -25.14 -3.85
C ILE A 12 -4.98 -24.55 -2.46
N GLU A 13 -3.73 -24.60 -1.99
CA GLU A 13 -3.28 -23.86 -0.83
C GLU A 13 -3.60 -22.41 -1.17
N ARG A 14 -4.59 -21.84 -0.49
CA ARG A 14 -4.96 -20.44 -0.71
C ARG A 14 -3.71 -19.64 -0.36
N PRO A 15 -3.32 -18.62 -1.15
CA PRO A 15 -2.21 -17.75 -0.75
C PRO A 15 -2.48 -17.28 0.67
N ARG A 16 -1.55 -17.58 1.57
CA ARG A 16 -1.65 -17.15 2.96
C ARG A 16 -1.32 -15.67 2.95
N PHE A 17 -2.36 -14.87 3.12
CA PHE A 17 -2.23 -13.43 3.17
C PHE A 17 -1.48 -13.08 4.46
N VAL A 18 -0.19 -12.79 4.36
CA VAL A 18 0.55 -12.19 5.48
C VAL A 18 0.29 -10.69 5.38
N ALA A 19 -0.91 -10.27 5.78
CA ALA A 19 -1.13 -8.86 6.05
C ALA A 19 -0.29 -8.51 7.27
N ALA A 20 0.50 -7.44 7.19
CA ALA A 20 0.88 -6.69 8.37
C ALA A 20 -0.42 -6.40 9.12
N GLU A 21 -0.63 -7.05 10.27
CA GLU A 21 -1.88 -6.91 11.01
C GLU A 21 -2.08 -5.41 11.29
N ASP A 22 -3.14 -4.84 10.72
CA ASP A 22 -3.58 -3.46 10.89
C ASP A 22 -3.81 -3.19 12.38
N ARG A 23 -2.71 -2.89 13.09
CA ARG A 23 -2.76 -2.26 14.41
C ARG A 23 -2.93 -0.77 14.12
N PRO A 24 -4.12 -0.19 14.37
CA PRO A 24 -4.31 1.24 14.20
C PRO A 24 -3.31 1.98 15.11
N GLY A 25 -2.26 2.54 14.50
CA GLY A 25 -1.20 3.27 15.19
C GLY A 25 0.24 2.88 14.86
N ALA A 26 0.49 1.80 14.11
CA ALA A 26 1.85 1.45 13.66
C ALA A 26 2.16 2.09 12.29
N ALA A 27 2.27 3.41 12.23
CA ALA A 27 2.77 4.12 11.05
C ALA A 27 4.32 4.09 11.03
N GLY A 28 4.88 2.88 11.04
CA GLY A 28 6.32 2.68 11.10
C GLY A 28 6.74 1.49 10.25
N PRO A 29 8.05 1.37 9.98
CA PRO A 29 8.60 0.33 9.10
C PRO A 29 8.23 -1.07 9.63
N PHE A 30 7.64 -1.89 8.77
CA PHE A 30 7.31 -3.29 9.02
C PHE A 30 8.41 -4.20 8.48
N LEU A 31 8.70 -5.28 9.20
CA LEU A 31 9.46 -6.42 8.69
C LEU A 31 8.48 -7.58 8.53
N VAL A 32 8.23 -7.99 7.30
CA VAL A 32 7.40 -9.15 6.99
C VAL A 32 8.26 -10.25 6.39
N LEU A 33 8.18 -11.43 6.99
CA LEU A 33 8.87 -12.63 6.52
C LEU A 33 7.82 -13.64 6.09
N GLY A 34 7.86 -14.00 4.82
CA GLY A 34 7.18 -15.13 4.24
C GLY A 34 7.86 -16.45 4.63
N THR A 35 7.70 -17.45 3.78
CA THR A 35 7.91 -18.86 4.11
C THR A 35 8.36 -19.59 2.84
N ALA A 36 8.56 -20.90 2.90
CA ALA A 36 9.01 -21.70 1.76
C ALA A 36 7.90 -22.09 0.76
N GLY A 37 6.78 -21.36 0.71
CA GLY A 37 5.77 -21.60 -0.31
C GLY A 37 5.09 -20.29 -0.72
N ASP A 38 4.18 -20.36 -1.68
CA ASP A 38 3.60 -19.16 -2.30
C ASP A 38 2.94 -18.19 -1.30
N ASP A 39 3.44 -16.96 -1.29
CA ASP A 39 3.00 -15.87 -0.42
C ASP A 39 2.36 -14.70 -1.16
N VAL A 40 1.47 -14.01 -0.45
CA VAL A 40 1.00 -12.67 -0.85
C VAL A 40 1.18 -11.75 0.34
N VAL A 41 2.07 -10.77 0.18
CA VAL A 41 2.46 -9.82 1.22
C VAL A 41 2.23 -8.42 0.71
N THR A 42 1.59 -7.59 1.54
CA THR A 42 1.42 -6.17 1.28
C THR A 42 1.95 -5.39 2.48
N GLY A 43 2.81 -4.41 2.20
CA GLY A 43 3.34 -3.44 3.13
C GLY A 43 2.34 -2.34 3.46
N SER A 44 2.87 -1.18 3.76
CA SER A 44 2.18 -0.02 4.32
C SER A 44 2.58 1.25 3.56
N GLY A 45 2.26 2.43 4.11
CA GLY A 45 2.71 3.71 3.55
C GLY A 45 4.05 4.19 4.12
N ALA A 46 4.82 3.30 4.73
CA ALA A 46 6.11 3.56 5.36
C ALA A 46 7.15 2.60 4.78
N GLY A 47 8.44 2.94 4.88
CA GLY A 47 9.52 2.11 4.33
C GLY A 47 9.62 0.74 5.01
N ASP A 48 9.15 -0.29 4.33
CA ASP A 48 8.99 -1.65 4.80
C ASP A 48 10.10 -2.58 4.29
N CYS A 49 10.26 -3.72 4.95
CA CYS A 49 11.15 -4.80 4.55
C CYS A 49 10.31 -6.07 4.37
N LEU A 50 10.07 -6.47 3.13
CA LEU A 50 9.25 -7.63 2.78
C LEU A 50 10.16 -8.72 2.20
N VAL A 51 10.04 -9.94 2.72
CA VAL A 51 10.81 -11.11 2.25
C VAL A 51 9.84 -12.23 1.92
N GLY A 52 9.81 -12.73 0.69
CA GLY A 52 8.94 -13.82 0.23
C GLY A 52 9.40 -15.17 0.76
N GLY A 53 10.68 -15.48 0.54
CA GLY A 53 11.30 -16.71 1.02
C GLY A 53 11.51 -17.67 -0.14
N GLY A 54 10.63 -18.65 -0.31
CA GLY A 54 10.67 -19.43 -1.53
C GLY A 54 9.28 -19.87 -1.97
N GLY A 55 9.13 -20.20 -3.24
CA GLY A 55 7.80 -20.39 -3.85
C GLY A 55 7.53 -19.32 -4.88
N PHE A 56 6.28 -19.18 -5.31
CA PHE A 56 5.83 -18.03 -6.12
C PHE A 56 5.29 -16.98 -5.17
N ASP A 57 6.03 -15.89 -4.96
CA ASP A 57 5.64 -14.85 -4.02
C ASP A 57 5.16 -13.58 -4.72
N VAL A 58 4.19 -12.90 -4.14
CA VAL A 58 3.73 -11.58 -4.56
C VAL A 58 3.96 -10.60 -3.42
N LEU A 59 4.90 -9.68 -3.60
CA LEU A 59 5.27 -8.67 -2.61
C LEU A 59 4.91 -7.28 -3.15
N ASP A 60 4.13 -6.54 -2.37
CA ASP A 60 3.70 -5.17 -2.68
C ASP A 60 4.13 -4.24 -1.54
N GLY A 61 5.08 -3.34 -1.79
CA GLY A 61 5.58 -2.36 -0.81
C GLY A 61 4.55 -1.30 -0.44
N ALA A 62 3.59 -1.06 -1.34
CA ALA A 62 2.54 -0.06 -1.29
C ALA A 62 3.05 1.40 -1.31
N GLY A 63 3.90 1.85 -0.40
CA GLY A 63 4.54 3.15 -0.57
C GLY A 63 5.41 3.56 0.59
N GLY A 64 6.31 4.51 0.33
CA GLY A 64 7.46 4.72 1.19
C GLY A 64 8.69 4.08 0.56
N ASP A 65 9.85 4.19 1.21
CA ASP A 65 11.10 3.66 0.64
C ASP A 65 11.31 2.22 1.12
N ASP A 66 10.92 1.26 0.29
CA ASP A 66 10.77 -0.14 0.66
C ASP A 66 11.99 -1.01 0.27
N VAL A 67 12.10 -2.17 0.90
CA VAL A 67 13.04 -3.24 0.55
C VAL A 67 12.27 -4.54 0.36
N LEU A 68 12.17 -5.00 -0.88
CA LEU A 68 11.47 -6.23 -1.25
C LEU A 68 12.49 -7.29 -1.70
N VAL A 69 12.38 -8.49 -1.15
CA VAL A 69 13.24 -9.64 -1.48
C VAL A 69 12.35 -10.84 -1.82
N GLY A 70 12.32 -11.28 -3.07
CA GLY A 70 11.56 -12.44 -3.52
C GLY A 70 12.10 -13.73 -2.88
N GLY A 71 13.32 -14.10 -3.26
CA GLY A 71 14.01 -15.24 -2.70
C GLY A 71 14.18 -16.34 -3.73
N ASP A 72 13.77 -17.57 -3.42
CA ASP A 72 13.86 -18.69 -4.35
C ASP A 72 12.52 -18.91 -5.07
N GLY A 73 12.43 -18.65 -6.37
CA GLY A 73 11.21 -18.95 -7.11
C GLY A 73 10.98 -18.07 -8.32
N ALA A 74 9.73 -17.89 -8.70
CA ALA A 74 9.39 -16.94 -9.77
C ALA A 74 8.51 -15.90 -9.11
N ASP A 75 9.09 -14.79 -8.69
CA ASP A 75 8.41 -13.87 -7.79
C ASP A 75 7.89 -12.64 -8.54
N ARG A 76 6.91 -11.97 -7.93
CA ARG A 76 6.40 -10.68 -8.40
C ARG A 76 6.58 -9.63 -7.31
N LEU A 77 7.43 -8.65 -7.57
CA LEU A 77 7.76 -7.57 -6.64
C LEU A 77 7.27 -6.23 -7.19
N ILE A 78 6.52 -5.49 -6.38
CA ILE A 78 5.97 -4.17 -6.70
C ILE A 78 6.42 -3.21 -5.60
N GLY A 79 7.27 -2.24 -5.93
CA GLY A 79 7.74 -1.23 -4.97
C GLY A 79 6.62 -0.27 -4.61
N GLY A 80 6.12 0.46 -5.62
CA GLY A 80 5.11 1.48 -5.44
C GLY A 80 5.73 2.87 -5.52
N PRO A 81 5.09 3.90 -4.95
CA PRO A 81 5.69 5.22 -4.79
C PRO A 81 6.75 5.25 -3.68
N GLY A 82 7.96 5.71 -3.99
CA GLY A 82 9.07 5.83 -3.05
C GLY A 82 10.39 5.54 -3.74
N ASP A 83 11.52 5.62 -3.02
CA ASP A 83 12.80 5.14 -3.55
C ASP A 83 13.04 3.69 -3.08
N ASP A 84 12.64 2.72 -3.90
CA ASP A 84 12.54 1.32 -3.49
C ASP A 84 13.77 0.48 -3.86
N ARG A 85 13.95 -0.65 -3.17
CA ARG A 85 14.95 -1.68 -3.50
C ARG A 85 14.30 -3.04 -3.67
N LEU A 86 14.26 -3.53 -4.90
CA LEU A 86 13.65 -4.80 -5.26
C LEU A 86 14.74 -5.81 -5.65
N PHE A 87 14.76 -6.95 -4.98
CA PHE A 87 15.68 -8.06 -5.25
C PHE A 87 14.88 -9.32 -5.57
N GLY A 88 14.90 -9.77 -6.83
CA GLY A 88 14.19 -10.96 -7.28
C GLY A 88 14.75 -12.23 -6.63
N GLY A 89 16.05 -12.49 -6.82
CA GLY A 89 16.73 -13.62 -6.20
C GLY A 89 17.02 -14.75 -7.21
N ALA A 90 16.63 -15.97 -6.89
CA ALA A 90 16.79 -17.11 -7.79
C ALA A 90 15.49 -17.40 -8.53
N GLY A 91 15.59 -17.75 -9.81
CA GLY A 91 14.48 -17.93 -10.73
C GLY A 91 14.07 -16.66 -11.48
N VAL A 92 12.96 -16.74 -12.22
CA VAL A 92 12.59 -15.73 -13.21
C VAL A 92 11.49 -14.83 -12.65
N ASP A 93 11.90 -13.62 -12.28
CA ASP A 93 11.06 -12.70 -11.51
C ASP A 93 10.45 -11.59 -12.37
N GLU A 94 9.38 -10.98 -11.86
CA GLU A 94 8.74 -9.78 -12.40
C GLU A 94 8.86 -8.64 -11.37
N LEU A 95 9.68 -7.64 -11.65
CA LEU A 95 9.91 -6.50 -10.76
C LEU A 95 9.30 -5.24 -11.36
N THR A 96 8.57 -4.47 -10.55
CA THR A 96 8.04 -3.16 -10.92
C THR A 96 8.45 -2.16 -9.85
N GLY A 97 9.30 -1.20 -10.20
CA GLY A 97 9.75 -0.15 -9.27
C GLY A 97 8.57 0.75 -8.90
N GLY A 98 8.09 1.50 -9.88
CA GLY A 98 7.01 2.45 -9.70
C GLY A 98 7.57 3.88 -9.73
N PRO A 99 6.81 4.87 -9.23
CA PRO A 99 7.30 6.24 -9.17
C PRO A 99 8.38 6.38 -8.11
N GLY A 100 9.61 6.67 -8.52
CA GLY A 100 10.73 6.66 -7.59
C GLY A 100 12.06 6.79 -8.27
N ALA A 101 13.14 6.83 -7.50
CA ALA A 101 14.44 6.41 -7.97
C ALA A 101 14.75 5.02 -7.38
N ASP A 102 14.36 3.98 -8.13
CA ASP A 102 14.37 2.62 -7.60
C ASP A 102 15.66 1.87 -7.95
N VAL A 103 15.92 0.80 -7.20
CA VAL A 103 16.98 -0.18 -7.50
C VAL A 103 16.33 -1.53 -7.71
N LEU A 104 16.36 -2.03 -8.94
CA LEU A 104 15.80 -3.33 -9.31
C LEU A 104 16.95 -4.29 -9.65
N ASP A 105 17.06 -5.40 -8.93
CA ASP A 105 17.99 -6.48 -9.20
C ASP A 105 17.20 -7.77 -9.47
N GLY A 106 17.20 -8.21 -10.73
CA GLY A 106 16.52 -9.43 -11.16
C GLY A 106 17.22 -10.73 -10.73
N GLY A 107 18.35 -10.65 -10.03
CA GLY A 107 19.00 -11.82 -9.45
C GLY A 107 19.71 -12.73 -10.47
N VAL A 108 19.90 -14.01 -10.12
CA VAL A 108 20.87 -14.89 -10.81
C VAL A 108 20.39 -15.43 -12.14
N ASP A 109 19.09 -15.69 -12.28
CA ASP A 109 18.48 -16.17 -13.52
C ASP A 109 17.86 -15.01 -14.33
N GLY A 110 17.79 -13.83 -13.70
CA GLY A 110 17.24 -12.60 -14.24
C GLY A 110 15.73 -12.63 -14.39
N GLY A 111 15.16 -11.46 -14.62
CA GLY A 111 13.71 -11.28 -14.68
C GLY A 111 13.26 -10.32 -15.76
N THR A 112 11.96 -10.02 -15.74
CA THR A 112 11.40 -8.86 -16.42
C THR A 112 11.31 -7.72 -15.42
N CYS A 113 11.79 -6.54 -15.80
CA CYS A 113 11.71 -5.35 -14.96
C CYS A 113 10.92 -4.26 -15.68
N ASP A 114 9.88 -3.75 -15.04
CA ASP A 114 9.19 -2.52 -15.42
C ASP A 114 9.80 -1.38 -14.60
N ALA A 115 10.70 -0.63 -15.24
CA ALA A 115 11.53 0.37 -14.61
C ALA A 115 11.38 1.72 -15.32
N ASP A 116 11.27 2.77 -14.53
CA ASP A 116 11.22 4.15 -14.98
C ASP A 116 12.63 4.68 -15.30
N PRO A 117 12.76 5.82 -16.02
CA PRO A 117 14.07 6.36 -16.39
C PRO A 117 14.96 6.80 -15.21
N ALA A 118 14.38 6.94 -14.02
CA ALA A 118 15.10 7.28 -12.79
C ALA A 118 15.75 6.05 -12.13
N ASP A 119 15.38 4.84 -12.54
CA ASP A 119 15.73 3.62 -11.86
C ASP A 119 17.09 3.07 -12.27
N THR A 120 17.68 2.32 -11.35
CA THR A 120 18.90 1.55 -11.57
C THR A 120 18.55 0.07 -11.65
N VAL A 121 18.63 -0.50 -12.86
CA VAL A 121 18.29 -1.92 -13.11
C VAL A 121 19.56 -2.76 -13.29
N THR A 122 19.64 -3.87 -12.56
CA THR A 122 20.70 -4.89 -12.64
C THR A 122 20.08 -6.27 -12.91
N ALA A 123 20.78 -7.09 -13.69
CA ALA A 123 20.43 -8.50 -13.96
C ALA A 123 18.99 -8.75 -14.44
N CYS A 124 18.37 -7.79 -15.10
CA CYS A 124 16.96 -7.85 -15.46
C CYS A 124 16.73 -7.31 -16.88
N THR A 125 15.79 -7.88 -17.61
CA THR A 125 15.40 -7.41 -18.95
C THR A 125 14.27 -6.42 -18.83
N VAL A 126 14.49 -5.17 -19.25
CA VAL A 126 13.41 -4.21 -19.44
C VAL A 126 12.77 -4.48 -20.81
N PRO A 127 11.49 -4.90 -20.87
CA PRO A 127 10.85 -5.18 -22.14
C PRO A 127 10.80 -3.89 -22.96
N ALA A 128 11.23 -3.95 -24.21
CA ALA A 128 11.10 -2.82 -25.13
C ALA A 128 9.63 -2.39 -25.18
N PRO A 129 9.32 -1.08 -25.24
CA PRO A 129 7.94 -0.61 -25.29
C PRO A 129 7.27 -1.33 -26.45
N ALA A 130 6.12 -1.97 -26.17
CA ALA A 130 5.37 -2.70 -27.18
C ALA A 130 5.24 -1.81 -28.42
N PRO A 131 5.50 -2.32 -29.64
CA PRO A 131 5.31 -1.52 -30.83
C PRO A 131 3.87 -1.01 -30.81
N LEU A 132 3.71 0.31 -30.87
CA LEU A 132 2.39 0.93 -30.92
C LEU A 132 1.55 0.15 -31.93
N PRO A 133 0.32 -0.29 -31.58
CA PRO A 133 -0.53 -0.92 -32.57
C PRO A 133 -0.58 0.03 -33.77
N GLY A 134 -0.26 -0.50 -34.96
CA GLY A 134 -0.35 0.28 -36.18
C GLY A 134 -1.71 0.98 -36.24
N PRO A 135 -1.82 2.13 -36.93
CA PRO A 135 -3.07 2.89 -36.95
C PRO A 135 -4.21 1.93 -37.25
N ALA A 136 -5.22 1.89 -36.36
CA ALA A 136 -6.38 1.04 -36.54
C ALA A 136 -6.89 1.22 -37.98
N PRO A 137 -7.34 0.15 -38.67
CA PRO A 137 -7.90 0.29 -40.01
C PRO A 137 -8.97 1.38 -39.94
N VAL A 138 -8.78 2.44 -40.73
CA VAL A 138 -9.76 3.52 -40.83
C VAL A 138 -11.11 2.86 -41.10
N PRO A 139 -12.11 3.01 -40.22
CA PRO A 139 -13.43 2.46 -40.48
C PRO A 139 -13.89 3.00 -41.84
N ALA A 140 -14.50 2.14 -42.66
CA ALA A 140 -15.11 2.59 -43.90
C ALA A 140 -15.98 3.83 -43.61
N PRO A 141 -15.95 4.87 -44.47
CA PRO A 141 -16.72 6.08 -44.21
C PRO A 141 -18.18 5.70 -43.95
N LEU A 142 -18.70 6.08 -42.79
CA LEU A 142 -20.11 5.96 -42.49
C LEU A 142 -20.90 6.67 -43.60
N PRO A 143 -22.05 6.13 -44.04
CA PRO A 143 -22.90 6.84 -44.97
C PRO A 143 -23.24 8.22 -44.40
N GLU A 144 -23.16 9.27 -45.23
CA GLU A 144 -23.47 10.63 -44.81
C GLU A 144 -24.86 10.66 -44.16
N PRO A 145 -25.00 11.28 -42.97
CA PRO A 145 -26.31 11.44 -42.37
C PRO A 145 -27.21 12.25 -43.31
N PRO A 146 -28.53 11.94 -43.37
CA PRO A 146 -29.45 12.74 -44.17
C PRO A 146 -29.39 14.22 -43.73
N PRO A 147 -29.62 15.17 -44.65
CA PRO A 147 -29.58 16.59 -44.30
C PRO A 147 -30.52 16.87 -43.13
N ALA A 148 -29.96 17.49 -42.08
CA ALA A 148 -30.74 17.89 -40.92
C ALA A 148 -31.89 18.82 -41.37
N PRO A 149 -33.09 18.70 -40.78
CA PRO A 149 -34.18 19.62 -41.07
C PRO A 149 -33.71 21.05 -40.73
N ALA A 150 -34.11 22.02 -41.58
CA ALA A 150 -33.81 23.42 -41.37
C ALA A 150 -34.18 23.82 -39.93
N ALA A 151 -33.19 24.32 -39.18
CA ALA A 151 -33.40 24.79 -37.83
C ALA A 151 -34.50 25.88 -37.85
N PRO A 152 -35.45 25.88 -36.91
CA PRO A 152 -36.41 26.96 -36.79
C PRO A 152 -35.67 28.27 -36.51
N ALA A 153 -36.16 29.37 -37.08
CA ALA A 153 -35.60 30.70 -36.91
C ALA A 153 -35.39 31.01 -35.41
N PRO A 154 -34.28 31.66 -35.03
CA PRO A 154 -34.02 32.00 -33.64
C PRO A 154 -35.15 32.89 -33.11
N ALA A 155 -35.64 32.57 -31.91
CA ALA A 155 -36.57 33.43 -31.19
C ALA A 155 -35.91 34.80 -30.92
N PRO A 156 -36.69 35.90 -30.90
CA PRO A 156 -36.14 37.22 -30.60
C PRO A 156 -35.49 37.22 -29.21
N GLU A 157 -34.27 37.76 -29.12
CA GLU A 157 -33.54 37.87 -27.86
C GLU A 157 -34.35 38.68 -26.83
N PRO A 158 -34.41 38.24 -25.56
CA PRO A 158 -35.04 39.03 -24.51
C PRO A 158 -34.26 40.33 -24.29
N ALA A 159 -35.00 41.43 -24.11
CA ALA A 159 -34.44 42.74 -23.80
C ALA A 159 -33.53 42.68 -22.54
N PRO A 160 -32.44 43.47 -22.49
CA PRO A 160 -31.51 43.43 -21.36
C PRO A 160 -32.21 43.79 -20.05
N ALA A 161 -31.97 42.98 -19.02
CA ALA A 161 -32.47 43.21 -17.67
C ALA A 161 -31.90 44.53 -17.11
N ALA A 162 -32.76 45.29 -16.42
CA ALA A 162 -32.38 46.49 -15.70
C ALA A 162 -31.32 46.17 -14.63
N PRO A 163 -30.41 47.11 -14.29
CA PRO A 163 -29.39 46.89 -13.28
C PRO A 163 -30.03 46.62 -11.90
N GLU A 164 -29.59 45.53 -11.27
CA GLU A 164 -30.01 45.13 -9.93
C GLU A 164 -29.49 46.14 -8.89
N GLU A 165 -30.37 46.70 -8.07
CA GLU A 165 -29.98 47.57 -6.96
C GLU A 165 -29.13 46.79 -5.95
N PRO A 166 -28.08 47.39 -5.37
CA PRO A 166 -27.23 46.71 -4.41
C PRO A 166 -28.02 46.36 -3.14
N GLN A 167 -28.06 45.07 -2.80
CA GLN A 167 -28.67 44.60 -1.57
C GLN A 167 -27.93 45.19 -0.35
N PRO A 168 -28.64 45.65 0.70
CA PRO A 168 -28.00 46.14 1.91
C PRO A 168 -27.22 45.00 2.58
N ALA A 169 -25.97 45.28 2.95
CA ALA A 169 -25.12 44.34 3.68
C ALA A 169 -25.81 43.88 4.97
N GLU A 170 -25.96 42.55 5.14
CA GLU A 170 -26.37 41.99 6.43
C GLU A 170 -25.35 42.38 7.51
N PRO A 171 -25.80 42.81 8.70
CA PRO A 171 -24.89 43.11 9.80
C PRO A 171 -24.20 41.81 10.26
N ALA A 172 -22.88 41.90 10.43
CA ALA A 172 -22.04 40.82 10.92
C ALA A 172 -22.56 40.25 12.27
N PRO A 173 -22.45 38.93 12.51
CA PRO A 173 -22.83 38.34 13.79
C PRO A 173 -21.95 38.89 14.92
N ALA A 174 -22.58 39.20 16.06
CA ALA A 174 -21.92 39.68 17.27
C ALA A 174 -20.90 38.65 17.81
N PRO A 175 -19.80 39.08 18.45
CA PRO A 175 -18.82 38.15 19.02
C PRO A 175 -19.43 37.36 20.19
N GLU A 176 -19.25 36.05 20.13
CA GLU A 176 -19.64 35.08 21.15
C GLU A 176 -18.89 35.38 22.47
N VAL A 177 -19.66 35.61 23.54
CA VAL A 177 -19.13 35.86 24.89
C VAL A 177 -18.55 34.57 25.42
N ALA A 178 -17.24 34.54 25.66
CA ALA A 178 -16.54 33.41 26.25
C ALA A 178 -17.15 33.00 27.62
N PRO A 179 -17.33 31.69 27.91
CA PRO A 179 -17.77 31.24 29.22
C PRO A 179 -16.70 31.50 30.30
N PRO A 180 -17.08 31.75 31.57
CA PRO A 180 -16.11 31.92 32.66
C PRO A 180 -15.36 30.60 32.93
N PRO A 181 -14.10 30.66 33.42
CA PRO A 181 -13.33 29.46 33.73
C PRO A 181 -14.01 28.66 34.85
N GLY A 182 -14.46 27.45 34.52
CA GLY A 182 -14.93 26.46 35.47
C GLY A 182 -13.77 25.88 36.27
N GLU A 183 -13.99 25.75 37.58
CA GLU A 183 -13.08 25.15 38.57
C GLU A 183 -12.54 23.79 38.12
N ALA A 184 -11.24 23.60 38.30
CA ALA A 184 -10.58 22.31 38.15
C ALA A 184 -11.16 21.29 39.14
N PRO A 185 -11.58 20.09 38.70
CA PRO A 185 -11.95 19.03 39.63
C PRO A 185 -10.71 18.47 40.35
N ALA A 186 -10.91 18.19 41.64
CA ALA A 186 -9.92 17.78 42.61
C ALA A 186 -9.14 16.51 42.24
N GLU A 187 -7.86 16.51 42.61
CA GLU A 187 -6.95 15.36 42.64
C GLU A 187 -7.60 14.14 43.35
N PRO A 188 -7.54 12.92 42.78
CA PRO A 188 -7.90 11.71 43.52
C PRO A 188 -6.83 11.40 44.59
N PRO A 189 -7.22 10.89 45.78
CA PRO A 189 -6.27 10.54 46.83
C PRO A 189 -5.40 9.32 46.44
N PRO A 190 -4.16 9.24 46.94
CA PRO A 190 -3.26 8.12 46.65
C PRO A 190 -3.76 6.80 47.24
N ALA A 191 -3.50 5.73 46.51
CA ALA A 191 -3.88 4.35 46.79
C ALA A 191 -3.28 3.83 48.11
N GLU A 192 -4.09 3.13 48.90
CA GLU A 192 -3.63 2.29 50.01
C GLU A 192 -3.08 0.96 49.45
N PRO A 193 -1.87 0.53 49.83
CA PRO A 193 -1.46 -0.85 49.62
C PRO A 193 -1.99 -1.74 50.75
N GLU A 194 -2.90 -2.64 50.39
CA GLU A 194 -3.29 -3.78 51.23
C GLU A 194 -2.05 -4.65 51.54
N GLY A 195 -1.99 -5.11 52.79
CA GLY A 195 -0.85 -5.82 53.34
C GLY A 195 -0.72 -7.28 52.91
N ASP A 196 0.47 -7.82 53.14
CA ASP A 196 0.70 -9.26 53.16
C ASP A 196 1.50 -9.62 54.43
N PRO A 197 0.91 -10.29 55.43
CA PRO A 197 1.61 -10.76 56.61
C PRO A 197 2.03 -12.22 56.41
N SER A 198 3.33 -12.48 56.26
CA SER A 198 3.87 -13.80 56.57
C SER A 198 5.27 -13.70 57.16
N ASP A 199 5.24 -13.67 58.49
CA ASP A 199 6.32 -14.00 59.41
C ASP A 199 6.90 -15.38 59.08
N GLY A 200 8.22 -15.49 58.99
CA GLY A 200 8.89 -16.70 58.51
C GLY A 200 10.39 -16.71 58.78
N THR A 201 10.74 -16.68 60.07
CA THR A 201 11.91 -17.28 60.72
C THR A 201 12.94 -17.99 59.82
N GLY A 202 14.21 -17.57 59.86
CA GLY A 202 15.29 -18.34 59.23
C GLY A 202 16.67 -17.71 59.28
N ASP A 203 17.26 -17.69 60.48
CA ASP A 203 18.70 -17.65 60.73
C ASP A 203 19.52 -18.47 59.72
N GLY A 204 20.68 -17.96 59.26
CA GLY A 204 21.58 -18.80 58.45
C GLY A 204 22.70 -18.10 57.69
N VAL A 205 23.57 -17.39 58.40
CA VAL A 205 24.95 -17.10 57.94
C VAL A 205 25.68 -18.40 57.57
N VAL A 206 26.22 -18.51 56.35
CA VAL A 206 27.52 -19.16 56.07
C VAL A 206 28.09 -18.74 54.71
N ALA A 207 29.38 -18.40 54.75
CA ALA A 207 30.26 -17.93 53.69
C ALA A 207 30.69 -19.05 52.71
N PRO A 208 31.29 -18.72 51.55
CA PRO A 208 31.71 -19.70 50.56
C PRO A 208 33.12 -20.27 50.84
N SER A 209 33.30 -21.55 50.51
CA SER A 209 34.57 -22.16 50.06
C SER A 209 34.26 -23.40 49.24
#